data_AF-A0A2V9RG16-F1
#
_entry.id   AF-A0A2V9RG16-F1
#
_cell.length_a   1.000
_cell.length_b   1.000
_cell.length_c   1.000
_cell.angle_alpha   90.00
_cell.angle_beta   90.00
_cell.angle_gamma   90.00
#
_symmetry.space_group_name_H-M   'P 1'
#
loop_
_entity.id
_entity.type
_entity.pdbx_description
1 polymer ?
#
loop_
_entity_poly.entity_id
_entity_poly.type
_entity_poly.pdbx_seq_one_letter_code
_entity_poly.pdbx_strand_id
1 'polypeptide(L)'
;MRTIHPAHNLTEANVDALYCLRCNRELESGNKSVAVYMFAQTVGIRPRQKSSSQCICFCPQCSVSLAMGPPPEGALNIAAWQMIRDLVSSDPALNQAAWETLRGVEGLLPATGTDDSRGASTGGYFEF
;
A
#
# COMPACT_ATOMS: atom_id res chain seq x y z
N MET A 1 -38.19 -0.81 22.05
CA MET A 1 -38.17 -0.35 20.64
C MET A 1 -36.83 0.32 20.41
N ARG A 2 -35.80 -0.41 19.96
CA ARG A 2 -34.44 0.13 19.77
C ARG A 2 -34.18 0.28 18.28
N THR A 3 -33.88 1.50 17.88
CA THR A 3 -33.58 1.96 16.54
C THR A 3 -32.41 1.17 15.97
N ILE A 4 -32.66 0.48 14.85
CA ILE A 4 -31.64 -0.15 14.03
C ILE A 4 -30.91 1.00 13.33
N HIS A 5 -29.66 1.28 13.71
CA HIS A 5 -28.82 2.16 12.89
C HIS A 5 -28.63 1.49 11.53
N PRO A 6 -28.96 2.15 10.41
CA PRO A 6 -28.76 1.57 9.10
C PRO A 6 -27.25 1.34 8.92
N ALA A 7 -26.90 0.17 8.40
CA ALA A 7 -25.59 -0.07 7.84
C ALA A 7 -25.30 1.09 6.89
N HIS A 8 -24.28 1.90 7.21
CA HIS A 8 -23.80 2.90 6.27
C HIS A 8 -23.40 2.14 5.00
N ASN A 9 -24.22 2.29 3.96
CA ASN A 9 -23.80 2.07 2.59
C ASN A 9 -22.60 2.99 2.39
N LEU A 10 -21.40 2.41 2.36
CA LEU A 10 -20.16 3.08 1.94
C LEU A 10 -20.16 3.23 0.40
N THR A 11 -21.27 3.70 -0.15
CA THR A 11 -21.32 4.31 -1.47
C THR A 11 -20.80 5.73 -1.28
N GLU A 12 -19.58 5.99 -1.77
CA GLU A 12 -19.00 7.34 -1.93
C GLU A 12 -18.93 8.19 -0.64
N ALA A 13 -18.47 7.60 0.46
CA ALA A 13 -18.17 8.38 1.66
C ALA A 13 -16.82 9.10 1.47
N ASN A 14 -16.90 10.40 1.17
CA ASN A 14 -15.94 11.46 1.48
C ASN A 14 -14.46 11.08 1.26
N VAL A 15 -13.89 11.48 0.13
CA VAL A 15 -12.44 11.34 -0.16
C VAL A 15 -11.66 12.31 0.76
N ASP A 16 -11.64 12.02 2.05
CA ASP A 16 -10.53 12.45 2.89
C ASP A 16 -9.26 11.88 2.23
N ALA A 17 -8.25 12.72 2.04
CA ALA A 17 -6.98 12.34 1.42
C ALA A 17 -6.53 10.96 1.96
N LEU A 18 -6.57 9.94 1.11
CA LEU A 18 -6.12 8.60 1.49
C LEU A 18 -4.61 8.59 1.37
N TYR A 19 -3.92 8.02 2.34
CA TYR A 19 -2.46 7.92 2.32
C TYR A 19 -2.05 6.47 2.15
N CYS A 20 -0.98 6.25 1.38
CA CYS A 20 -0.34 4.96 1.35
C CYS A 20 0.26 4.64 2.72
N LEU A 21 -0.13 3.53 3.34
CA LEU A 21 0.37 3.14 4.66
C LEU A 21 1.90 2.97 4.69
N ARG A 22 2.51 2.58 3.56
CA ARG A 22 3.94 2.26 3.50
C ARG A 22 4.83 3.46 3.22
N CYS A 23 4.47 4.32 2.27
CA CYS A 23 5.29 5.48 1.89
C CYS A 23 4.72 6.83 2.33
N ASN A 24 3.56 6.83 2.99
CA ASN A 24 2.84 8.02 3.47
C ASN A 24 2.54 9.08 2.39
N ARG A 25 2.56 8.69 1.11
CA ARG A 25 2.18 9.57 0.00
C ARG A 25 0.66 9.62 -0.10
N GLU A 26 0.13 10.82 -0.33
CA GLU A 26 -1.27 11.02 -0.67
C GLU A 26 -1.64 10.27 -1.95
N LEU A 27 -2.84 9.69 -1.95
CA LEU A 27 -3.42 8.92 -3.03
C LEU A 27 -4.49 9.77 -3.69
N GLU A 28 -4.19 10.23 -4.89
CA GLU A 28 -5.13 11.03 -5.68
C GLU A 28 -6.33 10.19 -6.13
N SER A 29 -7.50 10.79 -6.13
CA SER A 29 -8.71 10.17 -6.67
C SER A 29 -8.53 9.86 -8.16
N GLY A 30 -8.95 8.67 -8.59
CA GLY A 30 -8.82 8.20 -9.98
C GLY A 30 -7.50 7.50 -10.30
N ASN A 31 -6.46 7.63 -9.46
CA ASN A 31 -5.26 6.81 -9.59
C ASN A 31 -5.51 5.39 -9.08
N LYS A 32 -4.94 4.40 -9.78
CA LYS A 32 -5.01 3.00 -9.33
C LYS A 32 -4.32 2.89 -7.98
N SER A 33 -4.98 2.23 -7.03
CA SER A 33 -4.47 1.98 -5.68
C SER A 33 -5.10 0.71 -5.15
N VAL A 34 -4.46 0.10 -4.14
CA VAL A 34 -5.01 -1.08 -3.45
C VAL A 34 -5.54 -0.64 -2.10
N ALA A 35 -6.82 -0.89 -1.84
CA ALA A 35 -7.46 -0.70 -0.54
C ALA A 35 -7.78 -2.06 0.09
N VAL A 36 -7.39 -2.24 1.35
CA VAL A 36 -7.70 -3.43 2.17
C VAL A 36 -8.69 -3.02 3.24
N TYR A 37 -9.89 -3.58 3.18
CA TYR A 37 -10.92 -3.38 4.18
C TYR A 37 -10.86 -4.50 5.21
N MET A 38 -10.61 -4.16 6.48
CA MET A 38 -10.52 -5.11 7.58
C MET A 38 -11.61 -4.85 8.61
N PHE A 39 -12.27 -5.91 9.06
CA PHE A 39 -13.16 -5.89 10.21
C PHE A 39 -13.18 -7.25 10.88
N ALA A 40 -13.48 -7.28 12.18
CA ALA A 40 -13.75 -8.50 12.92
C ALA A 40 -15.25 -8.63 13.19
N GLN A 41 -15.75 -9.87 13.27
CA GLN A 41 -17.12 -10.15 13.66
C GLN A 41 -17.19 -11.39 14.55
N THR A 42 -18.07 -11.40 15.54
CA THR A 42 -18.30 -12.60 16.36
C THR A 42 -18.93 -13.73 15.54
N VAL A 43 -18.48 -14.95 15.83
CA VAL A 43 -18.99 -16.21 15.25
C VAL A 43 -19.51 -17.09 16.38
N GLY A 44 -20.65 -17.77 16.18
CA GLY A 44 -21.27 -18.63 17.19
C GLY A 44 -22.06 -17.90 18.29
N ILE A 45 -22.02 -16.56 18.34
CA ILE A 45 -22.73 -15.74 19.34
C ILE A 45 -23.79 -14.87 18.66
N ARG A 46 -24.97 -14.75 19.30
CA ARG A 46 -26.08 -13.87 18.85
C ARG A 46 -26.41 -12.84 19.94
N PRO A 47 -26.65 -11.55 19.60
CA PRO A 47 -26.49 -10.95 18.27
C PRO A 47 -25.02 -10.81 17.87
N ARG A 48 -24.72 -10.99 16.57
CA ARG A 48 -23.36 -10.83 16.06
C ARG A 48 -22.90 -9.40 16.28
N GLN A 49 -21.70 -9.24 16.85
CA GLN A 49 -21.03 -7.95 17.01
C GLN A 49 -19.99 -7.81 15.91
N LYS A 50 -19.88 -6.62 15.32
CA LYS A 50 -18.89 -6.30 14.29
C LYS A 50 -18.02 -5.15 14.79
N SER A 51 -16.71 -5.21 14.58
CA SER A 51 -15.81 -4.09 14.85
C SER A 51 -16.10 -2.92 13.90
N SER A 52 -15.54 -1.73 14.21
CA SER A 52 -15.37 -0.70 13.19
C SER A 52 -14.57 -1.26 12.02
N SER A 53 -14.92 -0.83 10.80
CA SER A 53 -14.17 -1.21 9.60
C SER A 53 -12.98 -0.27 9.46
N GLN A 54 -11.81 -0.84 9.23
CA GLN A 54 -10.60 -0.10 8.91
C GLN A 54 -10.31 -0.25 7.42
N CYS A 55 -9.94 0.86 6.77
CA CYS A 55 -9.48 0.87 5.38
C CYS A 55 -7.99 1.22 5.38
N ILE A 56 -7.17 0.36 4.80
CA ILE A 56 -5.74 0.55 4.65
C ILE A 56 -5.42 0.64 3.17
N CYS A 57 -4.73 1.70 2.74
CA CYS A 57 -4.43 1.90 1.32
C CYS A 57 -2.94 1.75 1.01
N PHE A 58 -2.63 1.26 -0.19
CA PHE A 58 -1.30 1.17 -0.76
C PHE A 58 -1.28 1.74 -2.17
N CYS A 59 -0.29 2.59 -2.47
CA CYS A 59 -0.04 3.02 -3.84
C CYS A 59 0.42 1.83 -4.70
N PRO A 60 0.35 1.93 -6.05
CA PRO A 60 0.76 0.85 -6.95
C PRO A 60 2.17 0.31 -6.69
N GLN A 61 3.14 1.21 -6.40
CA GLN A 61 4.50 0.80 -6.04
C GLN A 61 4.54 -0.11 -4.83
N CYS A 62 3.89 0.35 -3.76
CA CYS A 62 3.99 -0.30 -2.47
C CYS A 62 3.25 -1.64 -2.48
N SER A 63 2.10 -1.71 -3.16
CA SER A 63 1.35 -2.96 -3.31
C SER A 63 2.13 -3.98 -4.14
N VAL A 64 2.70 -3.59 -5.28
CA VAL A 64 3.52 -4.47 -6.13
C VAL A 64 4.77 -4.94 -5.38
N SER A 65 5.48 -4.01 -4.73
CA SER A 65 6.66 -4.35 -3.92
C SER A 65 6.31 -5.32 -2.77
N LEU A 66 5.16 -5.15 -2.11
CA LEU A 66 4.70 -6.07 -1.07
C LEU A 66 4.36 -7.46 -1.64
N ALA A 67 3.65 -7.51 -2.76
CA ALA A 67 3.20 -8.75 -3.39
C ALA A 67 4.37 -9.61 -3.91
N MET A 68 5.44 -8.96 -4.40
CA MET A 68 6.65 -9.62 -4.91
C MET A 68 7.64 -10.00 -3.79
N GLY A 69 7.49 -9.43 -2.60
CA GLY A 69 8.31 -9.77 -1.43
C GLY A 69 7.94 -11.09 -0.76
N PRO A 70 8.77 -11.57 0.18
CA PRO A 70 8.42 -12.73 1.00
C PRO A 70 7.19 -12.44 1.87
N PRO A 71 6.41 -13.47 2.25
CA PRO A 71 5.28 -13.30 3.17
C PRO A 71 5.76 -12.75 4.53
N PRO A 72 5.03 -11.81 5.13
CA PRO A 72 5.33 -11.31 6.47
C PRO A 72 5.04 -12.36 7.55
N GLU A 73 5.59 -12.16 8.75
CA GLU A 73 5.30 -13.03 9.90
C GLU A 73 3.92 -12.77 10.51
N GLY A 74 3.30 -13.83 11.04
CA GLY A 74 2.01 -13.78 11.75
C GLY A 74 0.80 -14.00 10.85
N ALA A 75 -0.17 -14.80 11.33
CA ALA A 75 -1.30 -15.26 10.52
C ALA A 75 -2.16 -14.12 9.94
N LEU A 76 -2.39 -13.05 10.70
CA LEU A 76 -3.15 -11.89 10.23
C LEU A 76 -2.43 -11.15 9.09
N ASN A 77 -1.11 -10.97 9.24
CA ASN A 77 -0.29 -10.29 8.24
C ASN A 77 -0.18 -11.15 6.96
N ILE A 78 -0.07 -12.47 7.10
CA ILE A 78 -0.07 -13.40 5.96
C ILE A 78 -1.40 -13.30 5.20
N ALA A 79 -2.53 -13.28 5.89
CA ALA A 79 -3.84 -13.15 5.24
C ALA A 79 -3.97 -11.82 4.46
N ALA A 80 -3.52 -10.72 5.06
CA ALA A 80 -3.48 -9.41 4.39
C ALA A 80 -2.56 -9.41 3.16
N TRP A 81 -1.36 -9.98 3.30
CA TRP A 81 -0.39 -10.11 2.22
C TRP A 81 -0.92 -10.98 1.07
N GLN A 82 -1.59 -12.10 1.37
CA GLN A 82 -2.22 -12.97 0.36
C GLN A 82 -3.29 -12.20 -0.43
N MET A 83 -4.18 -11.47 0.25
CA MET A 83 -5.18 -10.64 -0.44
C MET A 83 -4.55 -9.61 -1.39
N ILE A 84 -3.47 -8.95 -0.97
CA ILE A 84 -2.75 -7.99 -1.81
C ILE A 84 -2.07 -8.70 -2.99
N ARG A 85 -1.40 -9.82 -2.72
CA ARG A 85 -0.70 -10.62 -3.74
C ARG A 85 -1.65 -11.14 -4.81
N ASP A 86 -2.81 -11.66 -4.42
CA ASP A 86 -3.83 -12.16 -5.34
C ASP A 86 -4.35 -11.04 -6.26
N LEU A 87 -4.59 -9.85 -5.69
CA LEU A 87 -5.05 -8.69 -6.46
C LEU A 87 -3.97 -8.19 -7.44
N VAL A 88 -2.72 -8.04 -6.98
CA VAL A 88 -1.60 -7.62 -7.85
C VAL A 88 -1.31 -8.64 -8.96
N SER A 89 -1.52 -9.93 -8.68
CA SER A 89 -1.29 -10.99 -9.67
C SER A 89 -2.42 -11.07 -10.71
N SER A 90 -3.64 -10.68 -10.36
CA SER A 90 -4.80 -10.73 -11.25
C SER A 90 -5.00 -9.47 -12.09
N ASP A 91 -4.54 -8.30 -11.62
CA ASP A 91 -4.63 -7.04 -12.36
C ASP A 91 -3.25 -6.57 -12.88
N PRO A 92 -2.89 -6.84 -14.15
CA PRO A 92 -1.64 -6.36 -14.73
C PRO A 92 -1.58 -4.82 -14.82
N ALA A 93 -2.73 -4.15 -14.76
CA ALA A 93 -2.82 -2.71 -14.84
C ALA A 93 -2.31 -2.03 -13.55
N LEU A 94 -2.26 -2.74 -12.41
CA LEU A 94 -1.56 -2.31 -11.20
C LEU A 94 -0.04 -2.37 -11.37
N ASN A 95 0.47 -3.46 -11.95
CA ASN A 95 1.90 -3.60 -12.24
C ASN A 95 2.35 -2.50 -13.22
N GLN A 96 1.55 -2.22 -14.25
CA GLN A 96 1.85 -1.15 -15.22
C GLN A 96 1.87 0.24 -14.55
N ALA A 97 0.87 0.56 -13.72
CA ALA A 97 0.83 1.83 -12.99
C ALA A 97 2.02 1.98 -12.02
N ALA A 98 2.50 0.87 -11.46
CA ALA A 98 3.75 0.87 -10.76
C ALA A 98 4.90 1.25 -11.73
N TRP A 99 5.15 0.51 -12.80
CA TRP A 99 6.26 0.84 -13.71
C TRP A 99 6.23 2.29 -14.25
N GLU A 100 5.04 2.86 -14.50
CA GLU A 100 4.88 4.26 -14.91
C GLU A 100 5.37 5.26 -13.85
N THR A 101 5.05 5.03 -12.58
CA THR A 101 5.50 5.94 -11.50
C THR A 101 7.02 5.91 -11.35
N LEU A 102 7.67 4.76 -11.55
CA LEU A 102 9.14 4.64 -11.48
C LEU A 102 9.82 5.34 -12.65
N ARG A 103 9.31 5.17 -13.89
CA ARG A 103 9.84 5.85 -15.07
C ARG A 103 9.74 7.37 -14.98
N GLY A 104 8.68 7.88 -14.35
CA GLY A 104 8.57 9.31 -14.03
C GLY A 104 9.67 9.81 -13.08
N VAL A 105 10.23 8.94 -12.24
CA VAL A 105 11.35 9.23 -11.33
C VAL A 105 12.71 9.07 -12.04
N GLU A 106 12.87 8.12 -12.96
CA GLU A 106 14.12 7.94 -13.73
C GLU A 106 14.53 9.20 -14.50
N GLY A 107 13.56 9.95 -15.05
CA GLY A 107 13.83 11.24 -15.71
C GLY A 107 14.31 12.36 -14.78
N LEU A 108 14.25 12.16 -13.46
CA LEU A 108 14.72 13.09 -12.43
C LEU A 108 16.03 12.65 -11.77
N LEU A 109 16.49 11.42 -12.05
CA LEU A 109 17.79 10.97 -11.56
C LEU A 109 18.89 11.61 -12.42
N PRO A 110 19.91 12.24 -11.81
CA PRO A 110 21.04 12.75 -12.57
C PRO A 110 21.66 11.58 -13.34
N ALA A 111 21.91 11.79 -14.64
CA ALA A 111 22.63 10.82 -15.46
C ALA A 111 23.93 10.51 -14.73
N THR A 112 24.05 9.29 -14.22
CA THR A 112 25.25 8.83 -13.54
C THR A 112 26.30 8.67 -14.63
N GLY A 113 26.94 9.79 -14.96
CA GLY A 113 28.11 9.82 -15.81
C GLY A 113 29.17 8.98 -15.11
N THR A 114 29.49 7.85 -15.71
CA THR A 114 30.79 7.20 -15.55
C THR A 114 31.84 8.18 -16.09
N ASP A 115 32.22 9.15 -15.27
CA ASP A 115 33.44 9.91 -15.50
C ASP A 115 34.55 9.23 -14.70
N ASP A 116 35.39 8.49 -15.43
CA ASP A 116 36.65 7.93 -14.98
C ASP A 116 37.57 9.07 -14.56
N SER A 117 37.41 9.55 -13.32
CA SER A 117 38.34 10.47 -12.70
C SER A 117 39.04 9.78 -11.54
N ARG A 118 40.22 9.22 -11.86
CA ARG A 118 41.29 8.92 -10.90
C ARG A 118 41.61 10.20 -10.11
N GLY A 119 41.04 10.31 -8.91
CA GLY A 119 41.35 11.35 -7.95
C GLY A 119 41.44 10.76 -6.56
N ALA A 120 42.65 10.42 -6.14
CA ALA A 120 42.94 10.04 -4.76
C ALA A 120 42.64 11.22 -3.82
N SER A 121 41.91 10.98 -2.73
CA SER A 121 42.11 11.65 -1.43
C SER A 121 41.30 10.99 -0.32
N THR A 122 42.02 10.19 0.48
CA THR A 122 41.99 10.11 1.95
C THR A 122 40.78 10.68 2.73
N GLY A 123 40.13 9.77 3.47
CA GLY A 123 39.99 9.89 4.94
C GLY A 123 38.76 10.61 5.49
N GLY A 124 37.88 9.86 6.15
CA GLY A 124 36.81 10.44 6.97
C GLY A 124 35.81 9.42 7.50
N TYR A 125 36.07 8.94 8.72
CA TYR A 125 35.31 8.05 9.58
C TYR A 125 33.81 8.41 9.77
N PHE A 126 32.93 7.39 9.82
CA PHE A 126 31.49 7.47 10.16
C PHE A 126 31.28 7.28 11.67
N GLU A 127 30.32 8.02 12.25
CA GLU A 127 29.73 7.71 13.57
C GLU A 127 28.19 7.82 13.53
N PHE A 128 27.58 7.04 14.42
CA PHE A 128 26.26 6.38 14.35
C PHE A 128 25.01 7.26 14.36
#